data_AF-A0A2G5TBH1-F1
#
_entry.id   AF-A0A2G5TBH1-F1
#
_cell.length_a   1.000
_cell.length_b   1.000
_cell.length_c   1.000
_cell.angle_alpha   90.00
_cell.angle_beta   90.00
_cell.angle_gamma   90.00
#
_symmetry.space_group_name_H-M   'P 1'
#
loop_
_entity.id
_entity.type
_entity.pdbx_description
1 polymer ?
#
loop_
_entity_poly.entity_id
_entity_poly.type
_entity_poly.pdbx_seq_one_letter_code
_entity_poly.pdbx_strand_id
1 'polypeptide(L)'
;MKLIILALLVSSIAAFSPEGQAAIVKIHNDLRSALAKGEYVAKGTPQPSAKNMMKMVWDDTIAASAQQFAEGCPDDHAPSPYGENLYWGFSSEDMGNLDQYVCAPEIS
;
A
#
# COMPACT_ATOMS: atom_id res chain seq x y z
N MET A 1 2.12 43.81 22.82
CA MET A 1 1.55 42.45 22.80
C MET A 1 2.02 41.79 21.51
N LYS A 2 2.97 40.84 21.59
CA LYS A 2 3.55 40.17 20.41
C LYS A 2 2.67 38.96 20.08
N LEU A 3 2.04 38.96 18.90
CA LEU A 3 1.32 37.81 18.37
C LEU A 3 2.36 36.76 17.94
N ILE A 4 2.47 35.67 18.67
CA ILE A 4 3.26 34.51 18.25
C ILE A 4 2.38 33.70 17.31
N ILE A 5 2.59 33.87 16.01
CA ILE A 5 2.00 33.01 14.97
C ILE A 5 2.73 31.67 15.06
N LEU A 6 2.08 30.66 15.64
CA LEU A 6 2.55 29.28 15.60
C LEU A 6 2.41 28.80 14.15
N ALA A 7 3.48 28.90 13.37
CA ALA A 7 3.55 28.29 12.06
C ALA A 7 3.51 26.77 12.26
N LEU A 8 2.33 26.18 12.07
CA LEU A 8 2.18 24.75 11.89
C LEU A 8 2.93 24.41 10.60
N LEU A 9 4.18 23.98 10.74
CA LEU A 9 4.89 23.28 9.68
C LEU A 9 4.12 21.99 9.45
N VAL A 10 3.16 22.03 8.54
CA VAL A 10 2.56 20.81 7.98
C VAL A 10 3.67 20.19 7.16
N SER A 11 4.49 19.36 7.81
CA SER A 11 5.45 18.51 7.10
C SER A 11 4.59 17.59 6.25
N SER A 12 4.58 17.82 4.94
CA SER A 12 3.89 16.98 3.98
C SER A 12 4.56 15.61 3.96
N ILE A 13 4.06 14.71 4.82
CA ILE A 13 4.36 13.29 4.77
C ILE A 13 3.75 12.74 3.47
N ALA A 14 4.57 12.09 2.66
CA ALA A 14 4.12 11.39 1.46
C ALA A 14 3.44 10.08 1.87
N ALA A 15 2.21 10.18 2.39
CA ALA A 15 1.39 9.06 2.83
C ALA A 15 0.10 8.95 1.99
N PHE A 16 -0.43 7.73 1.86
CA PHE A 16 -1.73 7.50 1.22
C PHE A 16 -2.85 8.20 1.99
N SER A 17 -3.81 8.76 1.24
CA SER A 17 -5.04 9.30 1.83
C SER A 17 -5.90 8.19 2.45
N PRO A 18 -6.89 8.51 3.31
CA PRO A 18 -7.85 7.51 3.79
C PRO A 18 -8.52 6.74 2.66
N GLU A 19 -8.81 7.39 1.54
CA GLU A 19 -9.36 6.77 0.34
C GLU A 19 -8.35 5.81 -0.31
N GLY A 20 -7.08 6.20 -0.39
CA GLY A 20 -5.98 5.36 -0.87
C GLY A 20 -5.79 4.12 0.00
N GLN A 21 -5.77 4.28 1.32
CA GLN A 21 -5.67 3.17 2.29
C GLN A 21 -6.85 2.19 2.15
N ALA A 22 -8.07 2.72 2.03
CA ALA A 22 -9.27 1.91 1.80
C ALA A 22 -9.20 1.17 0.45
N ALA A 23 -8.69 1.81 -0.59
CA ALA A 23 -8.50 1.20 -1.91
C ALA A 23 -7.46 0.07 -1.87
N ILE A 24 -6.33 0.23 -1.17
CA ILE A 24 -5.32 -0.83 -0.97
C ILE A 24 -5.98 -2.06 -0.34
N VAL A 25 -6.67 -1.89 0.79
CA VAL A 25 -7.34 -3.00 1.48
C VAL A 25 -8.42 -3.64 0.61
N LYS A 26 -9.16 -2.83 -0.15
CA LYS A 26 -10.20 -3.33 -1.05
C LYS A 26 -9.62 -4.23 -2.13
N ILE A 27 -8.58 -3.79 -2.85
CA ILE A 27 -7.97 -4.55 -3.95
C ILE A 27 -7.41 -5.88 -3.42
N HIS A 28 -6.71 -5.86 -2.29
CA HIS A 28 -6.20 -7.09 -1.67
C HIS A 28 -7.34 -8.05 -1.33
N ASN A 29 -8.43 -7.55 -0.73
CA ASN A 29 -9.57 -8.38 -0.39
C ASN A 29 -10.35 -8.89 -1.60
N ASP A 30 -10.44 -8.12 -2.68
CA ASP A 30 -11.08 -8.53 -3.93
C ASP A 30 -10.31 -9.69 -4.56
N LEU A 31 -8.97 -9.59 -4.64
CA LEU A 31 -8.11 -10.68 -5.12
C LEU A 31 -8.19 -11.92 -4.23
N ARG A 32 -8.13 -11.74 -2.90
CA ARG A 32 -8.28 -12.84 -1.93
C ARG A 32 -9.64 -13.52 -2.05
N SER A 33 -10.71 -12.75 -2.28
CA SER A 33 -12.06 -13.28 -2.50
C SER A 33 -12.14 -14.08 -3.80
N ALA A 34 -11.61 -13.54 -4.90
CA ALA A 34 -11.59 -14.24 -6.19
C ALA A 34 -10.83 -15.58 -6.08
N LEU A 35 -9.67 -15.58 -5.42
CA LEU A 35 -8.92 -16.79 -5.13
C LEU A 35 -9.72 -17.77 -4.27
N ALA A 36 -10.32 -17.30 -3.18
CA ALA A 36 -11.11 -18.15 -2.28
C ALA A 36 -12.28 -18.84 -2.98
N LYS A 37 -12.91 -18.18 -3.96
CA LYS A 37 -13.99 -18.73 -4.77
C LYS A 37 -13.52 -19.64 -5.91
N GLY A 38 -12.21 -19.72 -6.17
CA GLY A 38 -11.65 -20.45 -7.31
C GLY A 38 -11.85 -19.72 -8.65
N GLU A 39 -12.04 -18.41 -8.62
CA GLU A 39 -12.25 -17.54 -9.80
C GLU A 39 -10.94 -16.91 -10.29
N TYR A 40 -9.85 -17.03 -9.52
CA TYR A 40 -8.56 -16.42 -9.85
C TYR A 40 -7.71 -17.31 -10.76
N VAL A 41 -7.20 -16.72 -11.85
CA VAL A 41 -6.31 -17.36 -12.83
C VAL A 41 -4.98 -16.63 -12.80
N ALA A 42 -3.91 -17.31 -12.42
CA ALA A 42 -2.55 -16.78 -12.45
C ALA A 42 -1.84 -17.32 -13.69
N LYS A 43 -1.40 -16.43 -14.60
CA LYS A 43 -0.64 -16.79 -15.81
C LYS A 43 -1.30 -17.93 -16.62
N GLY A 44 -2.61 -17.84 -16.82
CA GLY A 44 -3.40 -18.86 -17.54
C GLY A 44 -3.73 -20.13 -16.74
N THR A 45 -3.28 -20.24 -15.48
CA THR A 45 -3.54 -21.40 -14.63
C THR A 45 -4.55 -21.06 -13.53
N PRO A 46 -5.74 -21.71 -13.51
CA PRO A 46 -6.70 -21.56 -12.43
C PRO A 46 -6.08 -21.97 -11.09
N GLN A 47 -6.25 -21.12 -10.08
CA GLN A 47 -5.73 -21.39 -8.74
C GLN A 47 -6.76 -22.13 -7.89
N PRO A 48 -6.33 -23.02 -6.98
CA PRO A 48 -7.25 -23.75 -6.11
C PRO A 48 -8.00 -22.80 -5.17
N SER A 49 -9.27 -23.11 -4.90
CA SER A 49 -10.08 -22.38 -3.93
C SER A 49 -9.54 -22.54 -2.50
N ALA A 50 -9.81 -21.54 -1.66
CA ALA A 50 -9.38 -21.53 -0.27
C ALA A 50 -10.58 -21.47 0.67
N LYS A 51 -10.63 -22.39 1.65
CA LYS A 51 -11.77 -22.48 2.58
C LYS A 51 -11.73 -21.49 3.74
N ASN A 52 -10.52 -21.09 4.17
CA ASN A 52 -10.30 -20.25 5.35
C ASN A 52 -9.52 -18.97 5.00
N MET A 53 -9.91 -18.30 3.90
CA MET A 53 -9.27 -17.05 3.48
C MET A 53 -9.77 -15.88 4.34
N MET A 54 -8.92 -15.35 5.22
CA MET A 54 -9.26 -14.22 6.09
C MET A 54 -9.39 -12.91 5.31
N LYS A 55 -10.30 -12.03 5.73
CA LYS A 55 -10.39 -10.67 5.21
C LYS A 55 -9.32 -9.79 5.88
N MET A 56 -8.56 -9.04 5.09
CA MET A 56 -7.59 -8.07 5.59
C MET A 56 -8.28 -6.79 6.05
N VAL A 57 -7.69 -6.16 7.05
CA VAL A 57 -8.04 -4.82 7.55
C VAL A 57 -6.80 -3.95 7.51
N TRP A 58 -7.00 -2.63 7.42
CA TRP A 58 -5.90 -1.69 7.60
C TRP A 58 -5.43 -1.70 9.05
N ASP A 59 -4.13 -1.60 9.27
CA ASP A 59 -3.51 -1.47 10.58
C ASP A 59 -2.52 -0.29 10.54
N ASP A 60 -2.81 0.75 11.33
CA ASP A 60 -2.02 1.97 11.35
C ASP A 60 -0.58 1.76 11.86
N THR A 61 -0.35 0.73 12.68
CA THR A 61 0.99 0.42 13.20
C THR A 61 1.86 -0.15 12.09
N ILE A 62 1.31 -1.08 11.30
CA ILE A 62 2.01 -1.66 10.15
C ILE A 62 2.21 -0.59 9.07
N ALA A 63 1.19 0.23 8.81
CA ALA A 63 1.28 1.33 7.85
C ALA A 63 2.36 2.35 8.22
N ALA A 64 2.45 2.74 9.50
CA ALA A 64 3.49 3.64 9.98
C ALA A 64 4.89 3.03 9.81
N SER A 65 5.05 1.73 10.09
CA SER A 65 6.31 1.02 9.86
C SER A 65 6.70 1.01 8.37
N ALA A 66 5.75 0.78 7.47
CA ALA A 66 5.99 0.78 6.04
C ALA A 66 6.32 2.19 5.52
N GLN A 67 5.62 3.21 6.02
CA GLN A 67 5.89 4.61 5.68
C GLN A 67 7.30 5.03 6.11
N GLN A 68 7.68 4.73 7.35
CA GLN A 68 9.02 5.04 7.87
C GLN A 68 10.11 4.35 7.06
N PHE A 69 9.86 3.12 6.61
CA PHE A 69 10.80 2.41 5.75
C PHE A 69 10.92 3.07 4.37
N ALA A 70 9.80 3.37 3.71
CA ALA A 70 9.77 3.99 2.39
C ALA A 70 10.44 5.37 2.36
N GLU A 71 10.34 6.15 3.43
CA GLU A 71 11.02 7.45 3.58
C GLU A 71 12.55 7.36 3.49
N GLY A 72 13.12 6.19 3.81
CA GLY A 72 14.55 5.93 3.68
C GLY A 72 15.03 5.70 2.25
N CYS A 73 14.12 5.67 1.26
CA CYS A 73 14.40 5.27 -0.12
C CYS A 73 15.23 3.97 -0.21
N PRO A 74 14.77 2.87 0.42
CA PRO A 74 15.52 1.62 0.48
C PRO A 74 15.60 0.94 -0.88
N ASP A 75 16.61 0.10 -1.06
CA ASP A 75 16.85 -0.74 -2.23
C ASP A 75 16.78 -2.25 -1.93
N ASP A 76 16.43 -2.61 -0.70
CA ASP A 76 16.24 -4.00 -0.24
C ASP A 76 15.14 -4.09 0.83
N HIS A 77 14.90 -5.28 1.37
CA HIS A 77 13.88 -5.58 2.37
C HIS A 77 14.21 -5.04 3.78
N ALA A 78 13.17 -4.64 4.51
CA ALA A 78 13.31 -4.24 5.90
C ALA A 78 13.57 -5.45 6.81
N PRO A 79 14.42 -5.33 7.85
CA PRO A 79 14.49 -6.30 8.94
C PRO A 79 13.28 -6.13 9.88
N SER A 80 12.09 -6.43 9.37
CA SER A 80 10.79 -6.23 10.03
C SER A 80 10.17 -7.58 10.47
N PRO A 81 9.42 -7.62 11.59
CA PRO A 81 8.62 -8.79 11.95
C PRO A 81 7.38 -8.97 11.06
N TYR A 82 7.04 -8.00 10.22
CA TYR A 82 5.92 -8.06 9.29
C TYR A 82 6.38 -8.64 7.94
N GLY A 83 5.49 -9.40 7.28
CA GLY A 83 5.71 -9.75 5.87
C GLY A 83 5.69 -8.49 5.00
N GLU A 84 6.53 -8.44 3.97
CA GLU A 84 6.78 -7.23 3.20
C GLU A 84 6.72 -7.49 1.69
N ASN A 85 6.07 -6.57 0.98
CA ASN A 85 6.13 -6.45 -0.48
C ASN A 85 6.59 -5.03 -0.80
N LEU A 86 7.46 -4.89 -1.80
CA LEU A 86 8.02 -3.60 -2.23
C LEU A 86 7.73 -3.36 -3.71
N TYR A 87 7.55 -2.09 -4.06
CA TYR A 87 7.36 -1.63 -5.44
C TYR A 87 8.09 -0.30 -5.61
N TRP A 88 8.83 -0.16 -6.71
CA TRP A 88 9.51 1.07 -7.10
C TRP A 88 9.04 1.50 -8.48
N GLY A 89 8.69 2.78 -8.61
CA GLY A 89 8.48 3.46 -9.89
C GLY A 89 9.54 4.54 -10.07
N PHE A 90 10.12 4.63 -11.27
CA PHE A 90 11.11 5.65 -11.60
C PHE A 90 10.56 6.56 -12.69
N SER A 91 10.58 7.86 -12.45
CA SER A 91 10.18 8.89 -13.41
C SER A 91 11.12 10.08 -13.31
N SER A 92 11.31 10.79 -14.42
CA SER A 92 11.92 12.12 -14.41
C SER A 92 10.89 13.22 -14.13
N GLU A 93 9.60 12.88 -14.11
CA GLU A 93 8.49 13.77 -13.78
C GLU A 93 8.12 13.64 -12.29
N ASP A 94 7.41 14.64 -11.77
CA ASP A 94 6.85 14.59 -10.43
C ASP A 94 5.89 13.39 -10.31
N MET A 95 6.10 12.55 -9.30
CA MET A 95 5.25 11.40 -9.04
C MET A 95 3.87 11.79 -8.50
N GLY A 96 3.70 13.03 -8.02
CA GLY A 96 2.38 13.57 -7.66
C GLY A 96 1.68 12.79 -6.54
N ASN A 97 0.36 12.62 -6.66
CA ASN A 97 -0.45 11.97 -5.62
C ASN A 97 -0.15 10.47 -5.55
N LEU A 98 0.19 9.96 -4.36
CA LEU A 98 0.48 8.54 -4.15
C LEU A 98 -0.70 7.61 -4.44
N ASP A 99 -1.94 8.07 -4.21
CA ASP A 99 -3.14 7.24 -4.35
C ASP A 99 -3.31 6.68 -5.78
N GLN A 100 -2.72 7.32 -6.79
CA GLN A 100 -2.74 6.82 -8.16
C GLN A 100 -2.02 5.47 -8.32
N TYR A 101 -1.07 5.16 -7.44
CA TYR A 101 -0.27 3.93 -7.47
C TYR A 101 -0.92 2.76 -6.73
N VAL A 102 -2.08 2.98 -6.09
CA VAL A 102 -2.84 1.89 -5.44
C VAL A 102 -3.33 0.86 -6.47
N CYS A 103 -3.46 1.25 -7.74
CA CYS A 103 -3.69 0.36 -8.87
C CYS A 103 -2.50 0.44 -9.83
N ALA A 104 -1.45 -0.35 -9.63
CA ALA A 104 -0.56 -0.65 -10.74
C ALA A 104 -1.38 -1.45 -11.78
N PRO A 105 -1.55 -0.95 -13.01
CA PRO A 105 -2.12 -1.76 -14.07
C PRO A 105 -1.09 -2.86 -14.37
N GLU A 106 -1.57 -4.10 -14.38
CA GLU A 106 -0.85 -5.30 -14.80
C GLU A 106 0.16 -5.87 -13.81
N ILE A 107 -0.35 -6.68 -12.88
CA ILE A 107 0.35 -7.93 -12.53
C ILE A 107 0.13 -8.88 -13.70
N SER A 108 1.07 -8.88 -14.65
CA SER A 108 1.19 -9.86 -15.75
C SER A 108 1.75 -11.20 -15.25
#